data_AF-F6GSM0-F1
#
_entry.id   AF-F6GSM0-F1
#
_cell.length_a   1.000
_cell.length_b   1.000
_cell.length_c   1.000
_cell.angle_alpha   90.00
_cell.angle_beta   90.00
_cell.angle_gamma   90.00
#
_symmetry.space_group_name_H-M   'P 1'
#
loop_
_entity.id
_entity.type
_entity.pdbx_description
1 polymer ?
#
loop_
_entity_poly.entity_id
_entity_poly.type
_entity_poly.pdbx_seq_one_letter_code
_entity_poly.pdbx_strand_id
1 'polypeptide(L)' 'MKWAMRLRVALYLAQALEYCSIKGRALYHNLNAYRVLFDQDGNPRLSYFGLMKNSRDGKS' A
#
# COMPACT_ATOMS: atom_id res chain seq x y z
N MET A 1 11.27 -11.40 9.78
CA MET A 1 11.61 -9.98 9.53
C MET A 1 12.10 -9.32 10.82
N LYS A 2 13.31 -8.73 10.82
CA LYS A 2 13.88 -7.99 11.97
C LYS A 2 13.00 -6.79 12.34
N TRP A 3 13.00 -6.36 13.60
CA TRP A 3 12.18 -5.24 14.08
C TRP A 3 12.41 -3.94 13.30
N ALA A 4 13.67 -3.61 13.02
CA ALA A 4 14.05 -2.44 12.21
C ALA A 4 13.39 -2.44 10.82
N MET A 5 13.24 -3.60 10.19
CA MET A 5 12.57 -3.70 8.89
C MET A 5 11.06 -3.49 9.01
N ARG A 6 10.42 -3.93 10.11
CA ARG A 6 8.99 -3.66 10.36
C ARG A 6 8.72 -2.16 10.49
N LEU A 7 9.61 -1.44 11.18
CA LEU A 7 9.52 0.02 11.31
C LEU A 7 9.73 0.73 9.96
N ARG A 8 10.69 0.27 9.16
CA ARG A 8 10.91 0.79 7.79
C ARG A 8 9.68 0.59 6.90
N VAL A 9 9.07 -0.60 6.96
CA VAL A 9 7.80 -0.88 6.26
C VAL A 9 6.71 0.07 6.70
N ALA A 10 6.47 0.21 8.01
CA ALA A 10 5.43 1.10 8.53
C ALA A 10 5.61 2.55 8.07
N LEU A 11 6.84 3.07 8.12
CA LEU A 11 7.16 4.43 7.67
C LEU A 11 6.87 4.63 6.18
N TYR A 12 7.35 3.73 5.32
CA TYR A 12 7.17 3.84 3.87
C TYR A 12 5.70 3.71 3.46
N LEU A 13 4.93 2.86 4.15
CA LEU A 13 3.49 2.74 3.91
C LEU A 13 2.75 4.02 4.33
N ALA A 14 3.10 4.62 5.46
CA ALA A 14 2.52 5.89 5.89
C ALA A 14 2.80 7.00 4.85
N GLN A 15 4.03 7.11 4.37
CA GLN A 15 4.41 8.07 3.32
C GLN A 15 3.66 7.82 2.00
N ALA A 16 3.52 6.56 1.59
CA ALA A 16 2.77 6.21 0.39
C ALA A 16 1.28 6.57 0.50
N LEU A 17 0.65 6.31 1.67
CA LEU A 17 -0.74 6.64 1.93
C LEU A 17 -0.96 8.16 2.01
N GLU A 18 -0.06 8.89 2.67
CA GLU A 18 -0.07 10.36 2.69
C GLU A 18 0.04 10.93 1.28
N TYR A 19 0.98 10.45 0.48
CA TYR A 19 1.13 10.85 -0.92
C TYR A 19 -0.16 10.59 -1.72
N CYS A 20 -0.78 9.41 -1.56
CA CYS A 20 -2.04 9.09 -2.23
C CYS A 20 -3.16 10.05 -1.80
N SER A 21 -3.25 10.36 -0.52
CA SER A 21 -4.22 11.32 0.02
C SER A 21 -4.06 12.71 -0.60
N ILE A 22 -2.84 13.25 -0.61
CA ILE A 22 -2.51 14.55 -1.22
C ILE A 22 -2.86 14.57 -2.73
N LYS A 23 -2.73 13.44 -3.42
CA LYS A 23 -3.09 13.28 -4.85
C LYS A 23 -4.58 13.02 -5.10
N GLY A 24 -5.45 13.20 -4.10
CA GLY A 24 -6.90 13.00 -4.21
C GLY A 24 -7.32 11.53 -4.26
N ARG A 25 -6.44 10.61 -3.84
CA ARG A 25 -6.67 9.15 -3.78
C ARG A 25 -6.61 8.66 -2.34
N ALA A 26 -7.48 9.21 -1.48
CA ALA A 26 -7.47 8.93 -0.04
C ALA A 26 -7.98 7.53 0.36
N LEU A 27 -8.64 6.81 -0.55
CA LEU A 27 -9.16 5.47 -0.28
C LEU A 27 -8.21 4.40 -0.81
N TYR A 28 -7.77 3.52 0.09
CA TYR A 28 -7.02 2.31 -0.25
C TYR A 28 -7.80 1.08 0.21
N HIS A 29 -8.14 0.19 -0.72
CA HIS A 29 -8.93 -1.00 -0.45
C HIS A 29 -8.08 -2.17 0.01
N ASN A 30 -8.56 -2.87 1.05
CA ASN A 30 -7.98 -4.13 1.56
C ASN A 30 -6.48 -4.02 1.87
N LEU A 31 -6.10 -3.01 2.67
CA LEU A 31 -4.73 -2.84 3.15
C LEU A 31 -4.37 -4.00 4.08
N ASN A 32 -3.43 -4.83 3.65
CA ASN A 32 -2.91 -5.96 4.42
C ASN A 32 -1.47 -6.27 3.97
N ALA A 33 -0.80 -7.22 4.63
CA ALA A 33 0.59 -7.55 4.35
C ALA A 33 0.86 -8.00 2.90
N TYR A 34 -0.12 -8.62 2.22
CA TYR A 34 0.01 -9.02 0.81
C TYR A 34 0.03 -7.84 -0.17
N ARG A 35 -0.37 -6.65 0.29
CA ARG A 35 -0.31 -5.41 -0.51
C ARG A 35 1.02 -4.68 -0.39
N VAL A 36 1.93 -5.17 0.46
CA VAL A 36 3.28 -4.63 0.64
C VAL A 36 4.24 -5.44 -0.22
N LEU A 37 4.81 -4.78 -1.23
CA LEU A 37 5.78 -5.37 -2.15
C LEU A 37 7.18 -4.90 -1.77
N PHE A 38 8.22 -5.62 -2.18
CA PHE A 38 9.61 -5.19 -2.05
C PHE A 38 10.20 -5.07 -3.44
N ASP A 39 10.89 -3.96 -3.72
CA ASP A 39 11.61 -3.79 -4.98
C ASP A 39 12.96 -4.54 -4.98
N GLN A 40 13.74 -4.37 -6.05
CA GLN A 40 15.04 -5.04 -6.23
C GLN A 40 16.05 -4.68 -5.13
N ASP A 41 15.92 -3.49 -4.53
CA ASP A 41 16.77 -3.01 -3.44
C ASP A 41 16.23 -3.42 -2.05
N GLY A 42 15.11 -4.15 -2.01
CA GLY A 42 14.44 -4.54 -0.77
C GLY A 42 13.72 -3.38 -0.08
N ASN A 43 13.38 -2.30 -0.79
CA ASN A 43 12.55 -1.23 -0.25
C ASN A 43 11.07 -1.61 -0.30
N PRO A 44 10.32 -1.40 0.80
CA PRO A 44 8.89 -1.64 0.82
C PRO A 44 8.13 -0.64 -0.05
N ARG A 45 7.19 -1.13 -0.85
CA ARG A 45 6.30 -0.36 -1.72
C ARG A 45 4.86 -0.78 -1.50
N LEU A 46 3.95 0.19 -1.53
CA LEU A 46 2.52 -0.07 -1.49
C LEU A 46 2.03 -0.43 -2.89
N SER A 47 1.37 -1.57 -3.04
CA SER A 47 0.77 -1.99 -4.32
C SER A 47 -0.25 -0.96 -4.82
N TYR A 48 -0.18 -0.58 -6.09
CA TYR A 48 -1.10 0.41 -6.67
C TYR A 48 -2.54 -0.12 -6.82
N PHE A 49 -2.71 -1.44 -6.91
CA PHE A 49 -4.02 -2.08 -7.16
C PHE A 49 -5.08 -1.76 -6.10
N GLY A 50 -4.68 -1.49 -4.86
CA GLY A 50 -5.62 -1.11 -3.79
C GLY A 50 -6.24 0.28 -3.97
N LEU A 51 -5.70 1.13 -4.83
CA LEU A 51 -6.27 2.46 -5.12
C LEU A 51 -7.39 2.41 -6.17
N MET A 52 -7.53 1.30 -6.88
CA MET A 52 -8.58 1.14 -7.88
C MET A 52 -9.87 0.72 -7.20
N LYS A 53 -11.00 1.30 -7.62
CA LYS A 53 -12.31 0.80 -7.20
C LYS A 53 -12.46 -0.62 -7.74
N ASN A 54 -12.74 -1.58 -6.86
CA ASN A 54 -13.27 -2.86 -7.31
C ASN A 54 -14.54 -2.56 -8.12
N SER A 55 -14.68 -3.16 -9.30
CA SER A 55 -15.82 -2.93 -10.21
C SER A 55 -17.12 -2.95 -9.43
N ARG A 56 -17.92 -1.89 -9.62
CA ARG A 56 -19.08 -1.54 -8.78
C ARG A 56 -20.28 -2.50 -8.88
N ASP A 57 -20.17 -3.59 -9.62
CA ASP A 57 -21.23 -4.59 -9.70
C ASP A 57 -20.70 -5.93 -9.19
N GLY A 58 -21.21 -6.34 -8.03
CA GLY A 58 -21.03 -7.67 -7.47
C GLY A 58 -21.67 -8.72 -8.36
N LYS A 59 -21.05 -9.02 -9.50
CA LYS A 59 -21.24 -10.26 -10.23
C LYS A 59 -20.01 -11.12 -9.95
N SER A 60 -20.10 -11.84 -8.83
CA SER A 60 -19.42 -13.13 -8.70
C SER A 60 -20.19 -14.19 -9.49
#